data_AF-A0A2E0ZIY6-F1
#
_entry.id   AF-A0A2E0ZIY6-F1
#
_cell.length_a   1.000
_cell.length_b   1.000
_cell.length_c   1.000
_cell.angle_alpha   90.00
_cell.angle_beta   90.00
_cell.angle_gamma   90.00
#
_symmetry.space_group_name_H-M   'P 1'
#
loop_
_entity.id
_entity.type
_entity.pdbx_description
1 polymer ?
#
loop_
_entity_poly.entity_id
_entity_poly.type
_entity_poly.pdbx_seq_one_letter_code
_entity_poly.pdbx_strand_id
1 'polypeptide(L)'
;MIQFSAENKPSFAHEANELMKISVERNTADDMYGRNYPYIARVEIISATMDVGTVYQIPIFVEYNGLQKSFGVDVCGFRVTAKHPQQIVDPLTRLLHGLVNASRLPDYVFIARRARAVFPVYTINEQVMAVTKNGPVFKHVELAKVREYLTDFLHEASILGEKGLSDKLHVRGVSRSTLGLRRPICYFKKRITGQVDFWAPVFQAADGKTIYTYAVNQRRAAAKAAGMEVLDLWELVAEALIGDGRLQNKFDLRPDRLFPPHWQEIQGYLHKERPLQINQIELPQYRDGLHWLAVEARPDEERFGLFLGRSADDLAQRVKADFQRRGLL
;
A
#
# COMPACT_ATOMS: atom_id res chain seq x y z
N MET A 1 -14.18 9.23 -0.38
CA MET A 1 -14.37 8.52 0.90
C MET A 1 -15.81 8.06 0.95
N ILE A 2 -16.04 6.82 1.31
CA ILE A 2 -17.35 6.16 1.20
C ILE A 2 -18.02 6.26 2.56
N GLN A 3 -19.19 6.88 2.62
CA GLN A 3 -20.03 6.87 3.80
C GLN A 3 -20.86 5.58 3.79
N PHE A 4 -20.83 4.84 4.88
CA PHE A 4 -21.69 3.68 5.09
C PHE A 4 -22.97 4.16 5.79
N SER A 5 -24.14 4.10 5.11
CA SER A 5 -25.42 4.24 5.80
C SER A 5 -25.95 2.85 6.15
N ALA A 6 -26.29 2.64 7.41
CA ALA A 6 -26.89 1.41 7.89
C ALA A 6 -28.35 1.70 8.28
N GLU A 7 -29.31 1.21 7.50
CA GLU A 7 -30.72 1.18 7.88
C GLU A 7 -31.13 -0.25 8.28
N ASN A 8 -31.55 -0.41 9.55
CA ASN A 8 -32.43 -1.42 10.19
C ASN A 8 -32.11 -2.94 10.08
N LYS A 9 -32.26 -3.84 11.08
CA LYS A 9 -32.54 -3.88 12.54
C LYS A 9 -32.32 -5.38 13.01
N PRO A 10 -32.65 -5.85 14.24
CA PRO A 10 -31.73 -6.22 15.34
C PRO A 10 -31.56 -7.74 15.66
N SER A 11 -30.40 -8.13 16.24
CA SER A 11 -30.25 -9.12 17.35
C SER A 11 -28.78 -9.46 17.69
N PHE A 12 -27.80 -9.11 16.84
CA PHE A 12 -26.39 -9.51 17.01
C PHE A 12 -25.56 -8.73 18.04
N ALA A 13 -26.15 -7.78 18.77
CA ALA A 13 -25.37 -6.89 19.64
C ALA A 13 -24.71 -7.61 20.83
N HIS A 14 -25.26 -8.74 21.29
CA HIS A 14 -24.72 -9.44 22.45
C HIS A 14 -23.56 -10.39 22.12
N GLU A 15 -23.61 -11.10 20.98
CA GLU A 15 -22.51 -11.99 20.52
C GLU A 15 -21.33 -11.22 19.91
N ALA A 16 -21.58 -10.06 19.28
CA ALA A 16 -20.51 -9.26 18.68
C ALA A 16 -19.48 -8.72 19.68
N ASN A 17 -19.87 -8.62 20.97
CA ASN A 17 -19.02 -8.16 22.08
C ASN A 17 -18.09 -9.25 22.64
N GLU A 18 -18.26 -10.51 22.26
CA GLU A 18 -17.40 -11.60 22.74
C GLU A 18 -16.13 -11.78 21.89
N LEU A 19 -16.13 -11.29 20.64
CA LEU A 19 -15.04 -11.52 19.68
C LEU A 19 -13.97 -10.42 19.70
N MET A 20 -14.35 -9.19 20.06
CA MET A 20 -13.46 -8.04 20.23
C MET A 20 -13.97 -7.15 21.37
N LYS A 21 -13.06 -6.55 22.13
CA LYS A 21 -13.40 -5.53 23.13
C LYS A 21 -13.01 -4.15 22.62
N ILE A 22 -13.98 -3.24 22.58
CA ILE A 22 -13.76 -1.86 22.15
C ILE A 22 -14.04 -0.90 23.29
N SER A 23 -13.08 -0.02 23.59
CA SER A 23 -13.24 1.07 24.55
C SER A 23 -12.76 2.39 23.96
N VAL A 24 -13.41 3.50 24.31
CA VAL A 24 -13.01 4.83 23.87
C VAL A 24 -12.45 5.61 25.05
N GLU A 25 -11.21 6.07 24.91
CA GLU A 25 -10.53 6.89 25.92
C GLU A 25 -10.13 8.25 25.34
N ARG A 26 -9.97 9.24 26.21
CA ARG A 26 -9.46 10.56 25.80
C ARG A 26 -7.98 10.42 25.46
N ASN A 27 -7.58 10.99 24.33
CA ASN A 27 -6.16 11.09 24.01
C ASN A 27 -5.52 12.15 24.90
N THR A 28 -4.52 11.76 25.69
CA THR A 28 -3.82 12.62 26.65
C THR A 28 -2.56 13.26 26.07
N ALA A 29 -2.21 12.95 24.81
CA ALA A 29 -1.12 13.62 24.12
C ALA A 29 -1.42 15.12 24.00
N ASP A 30 -0.48 15.98 24.41
CA ASP A 30 -0.63 17.45 24.37
C ASP A 30 -0.02 18.06 23.09
N ASP A 31 0.25 17.23 22.09
CA ASP A 31 0.83 17.62 20.81
C ASP A 31 -0.24 17.88 19.74
N MET A 32 0.19 18.26 18.52
CA MET A 32 -0.73 18.41 17.38
C MET A 32 -1.53 17.14 17.08
N TYR A 33 -0.97 15.97 17.39
CA TYR A 33 -1.65 14.70 17.20
C TYR A 33 -2.83 14.57 18.18
N GLY A 34 -2.63 14.86 19.47
CA GLY A 34 -3.72 14.88 20.45
C GLY A 34 -4.82 15.90 20.15
N ARG A 35 -4.46 17.06 19.56
CA ARG A 35 -5.44 18.07 19.13
C ARG A 35 -6.30 17.60 17.96
N ASN A 36 -5.70 16.94 16.98
CA ASN A 36 -6.40 16.44 15.79
C ASN A 36 -7.19 15.14 16.08
N TYR A 37 -6.73 14.37 17.08
CA TYR A 37 -7.31 13.10 17.49
C TYR A 37 -7.59 13.09 18.99
N PRO A 38 -8.64 13.78 19.47
CA PRO A 38 -8.90 13.97 20.90
C PRO A 38 -9.32 12.71 21.65
N TYR A 39 -9.64 11.62 20.94
CA TYR A 39 -9.97 10.33 21.52
C TYR A 39 -9.28 9.19 20.76
N ILE A 40 -9.12 8.06 21.42
CA ILE A 40 -8.60 6.82 20.85
C ILE A 40 -9.61 5.71 21.14
N ALA A 41 -10.00 4.97 20.11
CA ALA A 41 -10.68 3.69 20.27
C ALA A 41 -9.62 2.59 20.42
N ARG A 42 -9.54 1.97 21.59
CA ARG A 42 -8.75 0.75 21.81
C ARG A 42 -9.60 -0.44 21.41
N VAL A 43 -9.08 -1.26 20.49
CA VAL A 43 -9.73 -2.49 20.02
C VAL A 43 -8.83 -3.66 20.34
N GLU A 44 -9.25 -4.51 21.26
CA GLU A 44 -8.56 -5.75 21.61
C GLU A 44 -9.23 -6.93 20.91
N ILE A 45 -8.46 -7.71 20.17
CA ILE A 45 -8.93 -8.94 19.55
C ILE A 45 -8.97 -10.04 20.60
N ILE A 46 -10.16 -10.53 20.92
CA ILE A 46 -10.34 -11.66 21.85
C ILE A 46 -10.32 -12.98 21.08
N SER A 47 -11.08 -13.07 19.99
CA SER A 47 -11.17 -14.31 19.19
C SER A 47 -11.61 -14.08 17.73
N ALA A 48 -11.86 -12.83 17.33
CA ALA A 48 -12.31 -12.52 15.97
C ALA A 48 -11.29 -12.85 14.87
N THR A 49 -9.99 -12.81 15.18
CA THR A 49 -8.92 -13.11 14.23
C THR A 49 -7.90 -14.07 14.82
N MET A 50 -7.01 -14.59 13.98
CA MET A 50 -5.89 -15.43 14.43
C MET A 50 -4.89 -14.68 15.34
N ASP A 51 -4.90 -13.35 15.32
CA ASP A 51 -3.97 -12.51 16.08
C ASP A 51 -4.54 -12.14 17.47
N VAL A 52 -4.99 -13.13 18.23
CA VAL A 52 -5.58 -12.97 19.57
C VAL A 52 -4.65 -12.19 20.51
N GLY A 53 -5.22 -11.27 21.29
CA GLY A 53 -4.50 -10.37 22.19
C GLY A 53 -3.92 -9.13 21.51
N THR A 54 -4.04 -9.02 20.17
CA THR A 54 -3.62 -7.80 19.46
C THR A 54 -4.50 -6.64 19.86
N VAL A 55 -3.86 -5.50 20.19
CA VAL A 55 -4.55 -4.25 20.51
C VAL A 55 -4.27 -3.22 19.43
N TYR A 56 -5.34 -2.74 18.78
CA TYR A 56 -5.28 -1.60 17.88
C TYR A 56 -5.67 -0.31 18.63
N GLN A 57 -4.97 0.77 18.31
CA GLN A 57 -5.25 2.12 18.78
C GLN A 57 -5.73 2.95 17.59
N ILE A 58 -7.04 3.08 17.44
CA ILE A 58 -7.66 3.73 16.29
C ILE A 58 -7.97 5.19 16.65
N PRO A 59 -7.32 6.17 16.00
CA PRO A 59 -7.51 7.58 16.34
C PRO A 59 -8.91 8.06 15.94
N ILE A 60 -9.59 8.76 16.84
CA ILE A 60 -10.89 9.38 16.59
C ILE A 60 -10.68 10.87 16.35
N PHE A 61 -11.00 11.35 15.15
CA PHE A 61 -10.91 12.76 14.80
C PHE A 61 -12.26 13.46 14.94
N VAL A 62 -12.23 14.79 14.99
CA VAL A 62 -13.41 15.63 15.00
C VAL A 62 -13.72 16.10 13.59
N GLU A 63 -15.00 16.07 13.22
CA GLU A 63 -15.49 16.70 12.00
C GLU A 63 -16.53 17.76 12.35
N TYR A 64 -16.59 18.80 11.52
CA TYR A 64 -17.61 19.83 11.59
C TYR A 64 -18.37 19.88 10.26
N ASN A 65 -19.68 19.66 10.31
CA ASN A 65 -20.58 19.89 9.19
C ASN A 65 -21.45 21.11 9.53
N GLY A 66 -21.00 22.29 9.08
CA GLY A 66 -21.52 23.57 9.56
C GLY A 66 -21.27 23.72 11.07
N LEU A 67 -22.33 23.93 11.84
CA LEU A 67 -22.26 24.04 13.31
C LEU A 67 -22.33 22.67 14.02
N GLN A 68 -22.59 21.58 13.29
CA GLN A 68 -22.71 20.26 13.89
C GLN A 68 -21.34 19.62 14.02
N LYS A 69 -20.96 19.33 15.27
CA LYS A 69 -19.77 18.54 15.61
C LYS A 69 -20.10 17.05 15.57
N SER A 70 -19.26 16.28 14.89
CA SER A 70 -19.28 14.83 14.90
C SER A 70 -17.88 14.27 15.14
N PHE A 71 -17.81 12.98 15.43
CA PHE A 71 -16.58 12.24 15.64
C PHE A 71 -16.49 11.15 14.60
N GLY A 72 -15.30 10.98 14.01
CA GLY A 72 -15.07 10.05 12.93
C GLY A 72 -13.89 9.14 13.21
N VAL A 73 -13.95 7.94 12.63
CA VAL A 73 -12.87 6.96 12.60
C VAL A 73 -12.72 6.44 11.17
N ASP A 74 -11.47 6.30 10.72
CA ASP A 74 -11.11 5.73 9.42
C ASP A 74 -10.37 4.40 9.61
N VAL A 75 -10.97 3.30 9.17
CA VAL A 75 -10.43 1.93 9.27
C VAL A 75 -10.41 1.30 7.89
N CYS A 76 -9.23 0.86 7.45
CA CYS A 76 -9.04 0.23 6.14
C CYS A 76 -9.65 1.03 4.97
N GLY A 77 -9.74 2.35 5.07
CA GLY A 77 -10.33 3.22 4.04
C GLY A 77 -11.84 3.39 4.11
N PHE A 78 -12.50 2.76 5.08
CA PHE A 78 -13.91 2.95 5.42
C PHE A 78 -14.03 3.95 6.57
N ARG A 79 -15.08 4.77 6.51
CA ARG A 79 -15.36 5.77 7.54
C ARG A 79 -16.63 5.42 8.30
N VAL A 80 -16.56 5.54 9.61
CA VAL A 80 -17.73 5.57 10.51
C VAL A 80 -17.73 6.88 11.28
N THR A 81 -18.92 7.40 11.54
CA THR A 81 -19.10 8.66 12.28
C THR A 81 -20.19 8.51 13.34
N ALA A 82 -20.09 9.32 14.40
CA ALA A 82 -21.09 9.40 15.46
C ALA A 82 -21.16 10.83 16.04
N LYS A 83 -22.23 11.14 16.78
CA LYS A 83 -22.42 12.45 17.43
C LYS A 83 -21.56 12.60 18.69
N HIS A 84 -21.33 11.50 19.41
CA HIS A 84 -20.48 11.44 20.59
C HIS A 84 -19.38 10.39 20.43
N PRO A 85 -18.19 10.57 21.03
CA PRO A 85 -17.08 9.63 20.88
C PRO A 85 -17.44 8.21 21.30
N GLN A 86 -18.17 8.05 22.40
CA GLN A 86 -18.57 6.75 22.93
C GLN A 86 -19.53 6.00 21.99
N GLN A 87 -20.28 6.73 21.15
CA GLN A 87 -21.19 6.14 20.17
C GLN A 87 -20.46 5.58 18.93
N ILE A 88 -19.14 5.74 18.82
CA ILE A 88 -18.34 5.08 17.76
C ILE A 88 -18.25 3.57 17.95
N VAL A 89 -18.42 3.07 19.18
CA VAL A 89 -18.20 1.65 19.52
C VAL A 89 -19.05 0.72 18.63
N ASP A 90 -20.36 0.94 18.56
CA ASP A 90 -21.28 0.09 17.78
C ASP A 90 -20.99 0.10 16.26
N PRO A 91 -20.90 1.25 15.57
CA PRO A 91 -20.60 1.27 14.14
C PRO A 91 -19.18 0.76 13.84
N LEU A 92 -18.21 1.00 14.72
CA LEU A 92 -16.86 0.46 14.57
C LEU A 92 -16.84 -1.06 14.71
N THR A 93 -17.56 -1.61 15.69
CA THR A 93 -17.72 -3.06 15.87
C THR A 93 -18.29 -3.70 14.61
N ARG A 94 -19.40 -3.16 14.08
CA ARG A 94 -20.00 -3.66 12.83
C ARG A 94 -19.04 -3.59 11.64
N LEU A 95 -18.29 -2.49 11.51
CA LEU A 95 -17.31 -2.33 10.45
C LEU A 95 -16.20 -3.38 10.55
N LEU A 96 -15.61 -3.56 11.74
CA LEU A 96 -14.53 -4.52 11.97
C LEU A 96 -14.98 -5.95 11.70
N HIS A 97 -16.17 -6.33 12.18
CA HIS A 97 -16.77 -7.64 11.85
C HIS A 97 -16.93 -7.84 10.34
N GLY A 98 -17.42 -6.83 9.62
CA GLY A 98 -17.55 -6.89 8.17
C GLY A 98 -16.22 -6.93 7.41
N LEU A 99 -15.10 -6.54 8.05
CA LEU A 99 -13.76 -6.60 7.50
C LEU A 99 -13.01 -7.90 7.85
N VAL A 100 -13.52 -8.70 8.79
CA VAL A 100 -12.90 -9.99 9.09
C VAL A 100 -13.24 -10.97 7.97
N ASN A 101 -12.21 -11.56 7.37
CA ASN A 101 -12.36 -12.63 6.40
C ASN A 101 -11.32 -13.71 6.67
N ALA A 102 -11.75 -14.99 6.68
CA ALA A 102 -10.90 -16.13 7.03
C ALA A 102 -10.09 -15.89 8.32
N SER A 103 -10.75 -15.36 9.34
CA SER A 103 -10.17 -15.00 10.64
C SER A 103 -9.00 -14.01 10.56
N ARG A 104 -9.01 -13.10 9.58
CA ARG A 104 -7.97 -12.07 9.38
C ARG A 104 -8.57 -10.72 9.04
N LEU A 105 -7.87 -9.66 9.43
CA LEU A 105 -8.09 -8.30 8.92
C LEU A 105 -7.27 -8.06 7.63
N PRO A 106 -7.61 -7.07 6.81
CA PRO A 106 -6.91 -6.81 5.56
C PRO A 106 -5.46 -6.32 5.78
N ASP A 107 -4.51 -6.81 4.98
CA ASP A 107 -3.14 -6.28 4.95
C ASP A 107 -3.01 -5.07 4.00
N TYR A 108 -3.83 -5.06 2.95
CA TYR A 108 -3.91 -3.99 1.97
C TYR A 108 -5.36 -3.65 1.63
N VAL A 109 -5.52 -2.54 0.93
CA VAL A 109 -6.75 -2.26 0.18
C VAL A 109 -6.42 -1.76 -1.21
N PHE A 110 -7.27 -2.14 -2.18
CA PHE A 110 -7.32 -1.48 -3.47
C PHE A 110 -8.41 -0.40 -3.47
N ILE A 111 -8.09 0.75 -4.04
CA ILE A 111 -8.96 1.93 -4.06
C ILE A 111 -9.20 2.33 -5.51
N ALA A 112 -10.46 2.24 -5.92
CA ALA A 112 -10.96 2.86 -7.14
C ALA A 112 -11.42 4.28 -6.80
N ARG A 113 -10.53 5.26 -6.99
CA ARG A 113 -10.74 6.63 -6.48
C ARG A 113 -11.97 7.31 -7.09
N ARG A 114 -12.17 7.16 -8.40
CA ARG A 114 -13.29 7.80 -9.13
C ARG A 114 -14.61 7.15 -8.80
N ALA A 115 -14.66 5.82 -8.79
CA ALA A 115 -15.82 5.04 -8.35
C ALA A 115 -16.13 5.18 -6.86
N ARG A 116 -15.22 5.79 -6.08
CA ARG A 116 -15.26 5.82 -4.60
C ARG A 116 -15.54 4.42 -4.07
N ALA A 117 -14.73 3.44 -4.46
CA ALA A 117 -14.84 2.06 -4.00
C ALA A 117 -13.51 1.60 -3.34
N VAL A 118 -13.63 0.79 -2.30
CA VAL A 118 -12.51 0.21 -1.55
C VAL A 118 -12.70 -1.30 -1.52
N PHE A 119 -11.65 -2.03 -1.86
CA PHE A 119 -11.62 -3.49 -1.93
C PHE A 119 -10.56 -4.00 -0.95
N PRO A 120 -10.96 -4.60 0.18
CA PRO A 120 -10.05 -5.24 1.11
C PRO A 120 -9.23 -6.35 0.46
N VAL A 121 -7.95 -6.43 0.81
CA VAL A 121 -7.03 -7.46 0.33
C VAL A 121 -6.37 -8.16 1.51
N TYR A 122 -6.47 -9.48 1.53
CA TYR A 122 -6.01 -10.35 2.61
C TYR A 122 -4.83 -11.21 2.14
N THR A 123 -3.90 -11.52 3.04
CA THR A 123 -2.85 -12.51 2.80
C THR A 123 -3.19 -13.81 3.55
N ILE A 124 -3.43 -14.89 2.82
CA ILE A 124 -3.84 -16.20 3.37
C ILE A 124 -3.03 -17.29 2.67
N ASN A 125 -2.36 -18.17 3.42
CA ASN A 125 -1.65 -19.34 2.89
C ASN A 125 -0.86 -19.03 1.62
N GLU A 126 0.03 -18.04 1.69
CA GLU A 126 0.92 -17.62 0.58
C GLU A 126 0.25 -16.97 -0.64
N GLN A 127 -1.05 -16.70 -0.55
CA GLN A 127 -1.79 -16.00 -1.58
C GLN A 127 -2.29 -14.67 -1.05
N VAL A 128 -2.32 -13.69 -1.93
CA VAL A 128 -3.10 -12.48 -1.72
C VAL A 128 -4.46 -12.66 -2.37
N MET A 129 -5.49 -12.13 -1.71
CA MET A 129 -6.88 -12.31 -2.10
C MET A 129 -7.64 -11.00 -1.99
N ALA A 130 -8.33 -10.59 -3.06
CA ALA A 130 -9.27 -9.47 -3.05
C ALA A 130 -10.71 -9.99 -3.16
N VAL A 131 -11.59 -9.47 -2.31
CA VAL A 131 -13.00 -9.89 -2.26
C VAL A 131 -13.88 -8.75 -2.78
N THR A 132 -14.81 -9.08 -3.65
CA THR A 132 -15.84 -8.15 -4.13
C THR A 132 -17.17 -8.44 -3.42
N LYS A 133 -17.98 -7.40 -3.18
CA LYS A 133 -19.32 -7.59 -2.60
C LYS A 133 -20.20 -8.30 -3.63
N ASN A 134 -20.67 -9.51 -3.30
CA ASN A 134 -21.54 -10.34 -4.15
C ASN A 134 -20.90 -10.78 -5.49
N GLY A 135 -19.57 -10.68 -5.64
CA GLY A 135 -18.89 -11.04 -6.88
C GLY A 135 -17.79 -12.08 -6.67
N PRO A 136 -16.93 -12.30 -7.68
CA PRO A 136 -15.84 -13.26 -7.59
C PRO A 136 -14.80 -12.86 -6.55
N VAL A 137 -14.07 -13.89 -6.11
CA VAL A 137 -12.87 -13.76 -5.28
C VAL A 137 -11.65 -13.90 -6.18
N PHE A 138 -10.77 -12.90 -6.16
CA PHE A 138 -9.54 -12.92 -6.95
C PHE A 138 -8.38 -13.31 -6.04
N LYS A 139 -7.65 -14.36 -6.39
CA LYS A 139 -6.51 -14.86 -5.61
C LYS A 139 -5.30 -15.16 -6.50
N HIS A 140 -4.11 -14.84 -6.01
CA HIS A 140 -2.85 -15.16 -6.66
C HIS A 140 -1.70 -15.05 -5.66
N VAL A 141 -0.56 -15.68 -5.93
CA VAL A 141 0.69 -15.49 -5.17
C VAL A 141 1.33 -14.10 -5.38
N GLU A 142 0.75 -13.27 -6.26
CA GLU A 142 1.28 -11.96 -6.64
C GLU A 142 0.19 -10.90 -6.53
N LEU A 143 0.48 -9.85 -5.78
CA LEU A 143 -0.43 -8.70 -5.63
C LEU A 143 -0.68 -7.98 -6.96
N ALA A 144 0.31 -8.03 -7.87
CA ALA A 144 0.19 -7.54 -9.23
C ALA A 144 -0.99 -8.18 -9.97
N LYS A 145 -1.10 -9.51 -9.89
CA LYS A 145 -2.09 -10.29 -10.63
C LYS A 145 -3.49 -10.17 -10.04
N VAL A 146 -3.62 -10.15 -8.71
CA VAL A 146 -4.92 -9.87 -8.08
C VAL A 146 -5.43 -8.48 -8.46
N ARG A 147 -4.53 -7.48 -8.50
CA ARG A 147 -4.89 -6.13 -8.94
C ARG A 147 -5.31 -6.10 -10.40
N GLU A 148 -4.62 -6.84 -11.28
CA GLU A 148 -4.95 -6.98 -12.70
C GLU A 148 -6.34 -7.60 -12.88
N TYR A 149 -6.58 -8.79 -12.31
CA TYR A 149 -7.87 -9.49 -12.40
C TYR A 149 -9.03 -8.65 -11.87
N LEU A 150 -8.86 -8.00 -10.72
CA LEU A 150 -9.89 -7.12 -10.19
C LEU A 150 -10.10 -5.90 -11.09
N THR A 151 -9.04 -5.34 -11.66
CA THR A 151 -9.15 -4.18 -12.57
C THR A 151 -9.92 -4.55 -13.83
N ASP A 152 -9.60 -5.68 -14.47
CA ASP A 152 -10.32 -6.15 -15.66
C ASP A 152 -11.79 -6.43 -15.36
N PHE A 153 -12.10 -7.12 -14.26
CA PHE A 153 -13.48 -7.34 -13.82
C PHE A 153 -14.25 -6.04 -13.58
N LEU A 154 -13.63 -5.06 -12.91
CA LEU A 154 -14.33 -3.81 -12.62
C LEU A 154 -14.53 -2.93 -13.87
N HIS A 155 -13.69 -3.08 -14.90
CA HIS A 155 -13.93 -2.49 -16.23
C HIS A 155 -15.10 -3.18 -16.92
N GLU A 156 -15.15 -4.52 -16.93
CA GLU A 156 -16.27 -5.28 -17.48
C GLU A 156 -17.60 -4.94 -16.78
N ALA A 157 -17.56 -4.75 -15.47
CA ALA A 157 -18.70 -4.33 -14.67
C ALA A 157 -19.01 -2.82 -14.78
N SER A 158 -18.27 -2.05 -15.59
CA SER A 158 -18.42 -0.59 -15.75
C SER A 158 -18.35 0.20 -14.44
N ILE A 159 -17.70 -0.36 -13.41
CA ILE A 159 -17.40 0.32 -12.14
C ILE A 159 -16.19 1.23 -12.34
N LEU A 160 -15.21 0.73 -13.08
CA LEU A 160 -14.12 1.53 -13.59
C LEU A 160 -14.52 2.13 -14.95
N GLY A 161 -14.03 3.33 -15.24
CA GLY A 161 -14.26 4.02 -16.52
C GLY A 161 -13.62 3.27 -17.70
N GLU A 162 -13.59 3.89 -18.89
CA GLU A 162 -12.99 3.23 -20.05
C GLU A 162 -11.52 2.86 -19.85
N LYS A 163 -11.15 1.67 -20.31
CA LYS A 163 -9.79 1.12 -20.21
C LYS A 163 -8.79 2.10 -20.84
N GLY A 164 -7.81 2.55 -20.04
CA GLY A 164 -6.73 3.42 -20.51
C GLY A 164 -6.93 4.92 -20.26
N LEU A 165 -8.16 5.43 -20.12
CA LEU A 165 -8.44 6.86 -19.90
C LEU A 165 -8.65 7.20 -18.42
N SER A 166 -9.24 6.26 -17.68
CA SER A 166 -9.71 6.45 -16.32
C SER A 166 -9.87 5.10 -15.65
N ASP A 167 -8.77 4.44 -15.24
CA ASP A 167 -8.77 3.75 -13.95
C ASP A 167 -7.52 2.94 -13.69
N LYS A 168 -6.95 3.21 -12.52
CA LYS A 168 -5.96 2.33 -11.92
C LYS A 168 -6.37 2.18 -10.47
N LEU A 169 -6.55 0.95 -10.03
CA LEU A 169 -6.66 0.67 -8.61
C LEU A 169 -5.38 1.16 -7.92
N HIS A 170 -5.54 1.98 -6.89
CA HIS A 170 -4.44 2.37 -6.02
C HIS A 170 -4.34 1.39 -4.86
N VAL A 171 -3.14 0.95 -4.51
CA VAL A 171 -2.96 0.19 -3.27
C VAL A 171 -2.65 1.12 -2.11
N ARG A 172 -3.13 0.73 -0.93
CA ARG A 172 -2.68 1.22 0.37
C ARG A 172 -2.42 0.03 1.26
N GLY A 173 -1.40 0.12 2.10
CA GLY A 173 -1.19 -0.85 3.18
C GLY A 173 -2.11 -0.51 4.35
N VAL A 174 -2.37 -1.47 5.22
CA VAL A 174 -3.10 -1.28 6.47
C VAL A 174 -2.12 -1.26 7.65
N SER A 175 -2.24 -0.26 8.51
CA SER A 175 -1.42 -0.14 9.70
C SER A 175 -1.76 -1.21 10.72
N ARG A 176 -0.78 -2.02 11.15
CA ARG A 176 -0.99 -3.04 12.18
C ARG A 176 -1.20 -2.49 13.60
N SER A 177 -1.00 -1.18 13.81
CA SER A 177 -1.26 -0.54 15.11
C SER A 177 -2.57 0.25 15.14
N THR A 178 -3.02 0.79 14.00
CA THR A 178 -4.15 1.74 13.96
C THR A 178 -5.26 1.35 12.99
N LEU A 179 -5.04 0.32 12.16
CA LEU A 179 -5.88 -0.04 11.00
C LEU A 179 -6.08 1.09 9.97
N GLY A 180 -5.38 2.21 10.12
CA GLY A 180 -5.39 3.31 9.16
C GLY A 180 -4.61 2.96 7.88
N LEU A 181 -4.94 3.67 6.80
CA LEU A 181 -4.29 3.49 5.51
C LEU A 181 -2.86 4.06 5.50
N ARG A 182 -1.92 3.29 4.94
CA ARG A 182 -0.54 3.70 4.69
C ARG A 182 -0.30 3.89 3.21
N ARG A 183 0.25 5.05 2.84
CA ARG A 183 0.66 5.34 1.46
C ARG A 183 2.02 4.68 1.20
N PRO A 184 2.19 3.95 0.09
CA PRO A 184 3.51 3.43 -0.28
C PRO A 184 4.47 4.57 -0.63
N ILE A 185 5.72 4.49 -0.15
CA ILE A 185 6.78 5.46 -0.48
C ILE A 185 7.33 5.25 -1.89
N CYS A 186 7.35 4.01 -2.35
CA CYS A 186 7.66 3.59 -3.71
C CYS A 186 7.05 2.20 -3.97
N TYR A 187 7.38 1.61 -5.11
CA TYR A 187 7.01 0.26 -5.47
C TYR A 187 8.23 -0.45 -6.06
N PHE A 188 8.42 -1.71 -5.72
CA PHE A 188 9.30 -2.56 -6.50
C PHE A 188 8.55 -3.20 -7.64
N LYS A 189 9.16 -3.15 -8.83
CA LYS A 189 8.56 -3.63 -10.08
C LYS A 189 9.53 -4.49 -10.85
N LYS A 190 9.06 -5.64 -11.31
CA LYS A 190 9.67 -6.44 -12.36
C LYS A 190 8.73 -6.43 -13.56
N ARG A 191 9.22 -6.07 -14.75
CA ARG A 191 8.45 -6.03 -15.99
C ARG A 191 9.29 -6.48 -17.17
N ILE A 192 9.38 -7.79 -17.35
CA ILE A 192 10.14 -8.42 -18.42
C ILE A 192 9.15 -9.11 -19.35
N THR A 193 9.24 -8.83 -20.65
CA THR A 193 8.39 -9.47 -21.67
C THR A 193 8.49 -10.99 -21.57
N GLY A 194 7.34 -11.67 -21.56
CA GLY A 194 7.26 -13.14 -21.45
C GLY A 194 7.42 -13.68 -20.02
N GLN A 195 7.61 -12.84 -19.01
CA GLN A 195 7.64 -13.27 -17.61
C GLN A 195 6.46 -12.70 -16.81
N VAL A 196 6.15 -13.35 -15.68
CA VAL A 196 5.16 -12.83 -14.73
C VAL A 196 5.71 -11.55 -14.09
N ASP A 197 4.90 -10.49 -14.17
CA ASP A 197 5.13 -9.21 -13.50
C ASP A 197 5.15 -9.40 -11.97
N PHE A 198 6.15 -8.80 -11.33
CA PHE A 198 6.17 -8.64 -9.88
C PHE A 198 5.89 -7.17 -9.53
N TRP A 199 5.07 -6.96 -8.50
CA TRP A 199 4.74 -5.62 -8.03
C TRP A 199 4.48 -5.63 -6.52
N ALA A 200 5.32 -4.94 -5.77
CA ALA A 200 5.19 -4.85 -4.32
C ALA A 200 5.27 -3.40 -3.84
N PRO A 201 4.27 -2.88 -3.12
CA PRO A 201 4.35 -1.56 -2.48
C PRO A 201 5.30 -1.58 -1.30
N VAL A 202 6.09 -0.52 -1.15
CA VAL A 202 7.04 -0.32 -0.04
C VAL A 202 6.48 0.70 0.93
N PHE A 203 6.54 0.43 2.23
CA PHE A 203 6.00 1.29 3.28
C PHE A 203 7.05 1.65 4.32
N GLN A 204 6.87 2.81 4.93
CA GLN A 204 7.55 3.14 6.17
C GLN A 204 6.84 2.46 7.35
N ALA A 205 7.61 1.88 8.27
CA ALA A 205 7.12 1.32 9.52
C ALA A 205 6.60 2.40 10.48
N ALA A 206 5.80 2.00 11.47
CA ALA A 206 5.14 2.93 12.39
C ALA A 206 6.14 3.75 13.22
N ASP A 207 7.26 3.13 13.57
CA ASP A 207 8.35 3.73 14.34
C ASP A 207 9.23 4.69 13.52
N GLY A 208 9.03 4.75 12.20
CA GLY A 208 9.87 5.51 11.28
C GLY A 208 11.29 4.96 11.09
N LYS A 209 11.65 3.87 11.77
CA LYS A 209 13.02 3.31 11.82
C LYS A 209 13.32 2.33 10.71
N THR A 210 12.29 1.76 10.10
CA THR A 210 12.45 0.79 9.01
C THR A 210 11.51 1.10 7.86
N ILE A 211 11.90 0.69 6.66
CA ILE A 211 10.98 0.50 5.54
C ILE A 211 10.78 -1.00 5.31
N TYR A 212 9.64 -1.38 4.75
CA TYR A 212 9.33 -2.78 4.51
C TYR A 212 8.42 -2.98 3.32
N THR A 213 8.46 -4.21 2.80
CA THR A 213 7.48 -4.73 1.86
C THR A 213 7.25 -6.21 2.14
N TYR A 214 6.30 -6.82 1.44
CA TYR A 214 6.12 -8.27 1.46
C TYR A 214 6.52 -8.82 0.10
N ALA A 215 7.39 -9.83 0.11
CA ALA A 215 7.86 -10.51 -1.08
C ALA A 215 8.10 -11.98 -0.73
N VAL A 216 7.65 -12.88 -1.62
CA VAL A 216 7.72 -14.34 -1.40
C VAL A 216 7.16 -14.70 -0.02
N ASN A 217 5.92 -14.24 0.24
CA ASN A 217 5.14 -14.54 1.44
C ASN A 217 5.74 -14.07 2.78
N GLN A 218 6.85 -13.32 2.75
CA GLN A 218 7.55 -12.87 3.95
C GLN A 218 7.70 -11.36 3.96
N ARG A 219 7.67 -10.78 5.17
CA ARG A 219 8.03 -9.39 5.37
C ARG A 219 9.54 -9.24 5.17
N ARG A 220 9.95 -8.37 4.26
CA ARG A 220 11.33 -7.91 4.09
C ARG A 220 11.42 -6.49 4.63
N ALA A 221 12.46 -6.18 5.38
CA ALA A 221 12.62 -4.85 5.99
C ALA A 221 14.08 -4.41 5.97
N ALA A 222 14.28 -3.11 5.79
CA ALA A 222 15.59 -2.46 5.88
C ALA A 222 15.50 -1.30 6.88
N ALA A 223 16.60 -1.06 7.60
CA ALA A 223 16.72 0.08 8.51
C ALA A 223 16.77 1.40 7.72
N LYS A 224 16.16 2.47 8.24
CA LYS A 224 16.20 3.80 7.62
C LYS A 224 17.65 4.28 7.53
N ALA A 225 18.08 4.71 6.35
CA ALA A 225 19.46 5.06 6.01
C ALA A 225 19.50 6.21 4.98
N ALA A 226 18.84 7.33 5.30
CA ALA A 226 18.82 8.54 4.48
C ALA A 226 18.55 8.29 2.97
N GLY A 227 17.54 7.47 2.68
CA GLY A 227 17.11 7.12 1.33
C GLY A 227 17.73 5.82 0.81
N MET A 228 18.97 5.50 1.21
CA MET A 228 19.68 4.30 0.76
C MET A 228 19.00 3.01 1.20
N GLU A 229 18.16 3.06 2.25
CA GLU A 229 17.37 1.92 2.68
C GLU A 229 16.48 1.33 1.56
N VAL A 230 16.13 2.14 0.55
CA VAL A 230 15.38 1.69 -0.63
C VAL A 230 16.20 0.69 -1.46
N LEU A 231 17.51 0.90 -1.59
CA LEU A 231 18.40 0.00 -2.32
C LEU A 231 18.71 -1.25 -1.48
N ASP A 232 18.91 -1.10 -0.16
CA ASP A 232 19.09 -2.23 0.75
C ASP A 232 17.87 -3.16 0.73
N LEU A 233 16.66 -2.59 0.83
CA LEU A 233 15.43 -3.37 0.75
C LEU A 233 15.24 -3.99 -0.64
N TRP A 234 15.63 -3.29 -1.70
CA TRP A 234 15.56 -3.79 -3.07
C TRP A 234 16.41 -5.05 -3.23
N GLU A 235 17.64 -5.05 -2.70
CA GLU A 235 18.53 -6.21 -2.76
C GLU A 235 17.94 -7.41 -2.03
N LEU A 236 17.46 -7.22 -0.79
CA LEU A 236 16.79 -8.28 -0.01
C LEU A 236 15.59 -8.89 -0.75
N VAL A 237 14.81 -8.06 -1.45
CA VAL A 237 13.65 -8.53 -2.22
C VAL A 237 14.10 -9.24 -3.49
N ALA A 238 15.10 -8.71 -4.20
CA ALA A 238 15.61 -9.32 -5.41
C ALA A 238 16.21 -10.71 -5.14
N GLU A 239 17.00 -10.84 -4.07
CA GLU A 239 17.56 -12.13 -3.63
C GLU A 239 16.45 -13.13 -3.26
N ALA A 240 15.43 -12.68 -2.52
CA ALA A 240 14.29 -13.54 -2.20
C ALA A 240 13.56 -14.03 -3.45
N LEU A 241 13.33 -13.15 -4.44
CA LEU A 241 12.69 -13.52 -5.69
C LEU A 241 13.56 -14.44 -6.55
N ILE A 242 14.88 -14.29 -6.51
CA ILE A 242 15.82 -15.20 -7.17
C ILE A 242 15.78 -16.59 -6.52
N GLY A 243 15.83 -16.65 -5.19
CA GLY A 243 15.73 -17.90 -4.44
C GLY A 243 14.42 -18.66 -4.69
N ASP A 244 13.34 -17.93 -4.95
CA ASP A 244 12.02 -18.50 -5.30
C ASP A 244 11.83 -18.73 -6.81
N GLY A 245 12.83 -18.45 -7.64
CA GLY A 245 12.75 -18.63 -9.10
C GLY A 245 11.85 -17.63 -9.84
N ARG A 246 11.34 -16.59 -9.17
CA ARG A 246 10.51 -15.53 -9.77
C ARG A 246 11.33 -14.42 -10.43
N LEU A 247 12.63 -14.36 -10.18
CA LEU A 247 13.54 -13.39 -10.76
C LEU A 247 14.83 -14.10 -11.19
N GLN A 248 15.32 -13.81 -12.39
CA GLN A 248 16.57 -14.42 -12.88
C GLN A 248 17.77 -13.50 -12.61
N ASN A 249 17.57 -12.19 -12.71
CA ASN A 249 18.60 -11.19 -12.48
C ASN A 249 18.06 -10.08 -11.57
N LYS A 250 18.80 -9.76 -10.49
CA LYS A 250 18.37 -8.77 -9.50
C LYS A 250 18.07 -7.40 -10.11
N PHE A 251 18.81 -7.02 -11.13
CA PHE A 251 18.67 -5.74 -11.84
C PHE A 251 17.41 -5.64 -12.71
N ASP A 252 16.63 -6.73 -12.87
CA ASP A 252 15.31 -6.66 -13.52
C ASP A 252 14.22 -6.15 -12.56
N LEU A 253 14.48 -6.20 -11.25
CA LEU A 253 13.67 -5.55 -10.24
C LEU A 253 14.10 -4.09 -10.15
N ARG A 254 13.14 -3.17 -10.04
CA ARG A 254 13.45 -1.74 -9.93
C ARG A 254 12.57 -1.00 -8.93
N PRO A 255 13.12 -0.03 -8.18
CA PRO A 255 12.34 0.99 -7.49
C PRO A 255 11.62 1.88 -8.51
N ASP A 256 10.30 1.95 -8.40
CA ASP A 256 9.45 2.75 -9.26
C ASP A 256 8.58 3.68 -8.43
N ARG A 257 8.20 4.82 -9.01
CA ARG A 257 7.27 5.76 -8.40
C ARG A 257 7.73 6.27 -7.03
N LEU A 258 9.03 6.49 -6.86
CA LEU A 258 9.62 7.08 -5.66
C LEU A 258 9.18 8.53 -5.51
N PHE A 259 8.88 8.96 -4.28
CA PHE A 259 8.53 10.35 -4.01
C PHE A 259 9.74 11.29 -4.08
N PRO A 260 9.52 12.58 -4.44
CA PRO A 260 10.61 13.55 -4.54
C PRO A 260 11.50 13.68 -3.29
N PRO A 261 10.96 13.73 -2.04
CA PRO A 261 11.82 13.80 -0.86
C PRO A 261 12.75 12.59 -0.71
N HIS A 262 12.26 11.38 -1.02
CA HIS A 262 13.09 10.18 -0.93
C HIS A 262 14.12 10.13 -2.07
N TRP A 263 13.78 10.61 -3.26
CA TRP A 263 14.75 10.74 -4.34
C TRP A 263 15.87 11.72 -3.98
N GLN A 264 15.54 12.87 -3.40
CA GLN A 264 16.51 13.86 -2.95
C GLN A 264 17.46 13.30 -1.89
N GLU A 265 16.94 12.54 -0.93
CA GLU A 265 17.74 11.81 0.06
C GLU A 265 18.75 10.87 -0.62
N ILE A 266 18.29 9.99 -1.54
CA ILE A 266 19.16 9.06 -2.28
C ILE A 266 20.20 9.83 -3.10
N GLN A 267 19.76 10.83 -3.87
CA GLN A 267 20.61 11.58 -4.80
C GLN A 267 21.83 12.21 -4.10
N GLY A 268 21.70 12.60 -2.82
CA GLY A 268 22.81 13.15 -2.03
C GLY A 268 23.98 12.19 -1.82
N TYR A 269 23.77 10.88 -2.00
CA TYR A 269 24.80 9.85 -1.84
C TYR A 269 25.33 9.31 -3.17
N LEU A 270 24.85 9.84 -4.31
CA LEU A 270 25.19 9.34 -5.62
C LEU A 270 26.21 10.22 -6.35
N HIS A 271 27.16 9.59 -7.03
CA HIS A 271 28.04 10.27 -7.97
C HIS A 271 27.31 10.47 -9.30
N LYS A 272 27.23 11.72 -9.75
CA LYS A 272 26.62 12.06 -11.04
C LYS A 272 27.55 11.67 -12.18
N GLU A 273 27.01 10.95 -13.14
CA GLU A 273 27.71 10.50 -14.34
C GLU A 273 27.23 11.29 -15.58
N ARG A 274 27.85 11.01 -16.73
CA ARG A 274 27.33 11.52 -18.02
C ARG A 274 25.92 10.97 -18.24
N PRO A 275 24.95 11.79 -18.70
CA PRO A 275 23.60 11.31 -18.95
C PRO A 275 23.56 10.11 -19.90
N LEU A 276 22.65 9.18 -19.61
CA LEU A 276 22.38 8.04 -20.47
C LEU A 276 21.55 8.51 -21.66
N GLN A 277 22.10 8.36 -22.86
CA GLN A 277 21.39 8.65 -24.10
C GLN A 277 20.83 7.38 -24.73
N ILE A 278 19.52 7.33 -24.94
CA ILE A 278 18.86 6.28 -25.71
C ILE A 278 17.97 6.92 -26.77
N ASN A 279 18.40 6.83 -28.02
CA ASN A 279 17.81 7.53 -29.16
C ASN A 279 17.71 9.05 -28.86
N GLN A 280 16.50 9.59 -28.72
CA GLN A 280 16.24 11.01 -28.43
C GLN A 280 15.96 11.27 -26.95
N ILE A 281 16.04 10.24 -26.09
CA ILE A 281 15.73 10.34 -24.67
C ILE A 281 17.03 10.41 -23.88
N GLU A 282 17.19 11.50 -23.13
CA GLU A 282 18.28 11.69 -22.18
C GLU A 282 17.79 11.42 -20.76
N LEU A 283 18.48 10.55 -20.02
CA LEU A 283 18.20 10.28 -18.61
C LEU A 283 19.40 10.65 -17.73
N PRO A 284 19.18 11.35 -16.59
CA PRO A 284 20.21 11.51 -15.57
C PRO A 284 20.74 10.14 -15.12
N GLN A 285 22.07 10.00 -15.15
CA GLN A 285 22.77 8.78 -14.77
C GLN A 285 23.64 9.03 -13.54
N TYR A 286 23.72 8.01 -12.68
CA TYR A 286 24.42 8.07 -11.40
C TYR A 286 25.10 6.75 -11.06
N ARG A 287 25.97 6.78 -10.05
CA ARG A 287 26.65 5.61 -9.49
C ARG A 287 26.75 5.71 -7.96
N ASP A 288 26.53 4.59 -7.26
CA ASP A 288 26.68 4.47 -5.79
C ASP A 288 27.94 3.68 -5.37
N GLY A 289 28.83 3.41 -6.34
CA GLY A 289 30.01 2.55 -6.20
C GLY A 289 29.76 1.11 -6.66
N LEU A 290 28.59 0.54 -6.32
CA LEU A 290 28.20 -0.86 -6.58
C LEU A 290 27.33 -1.01 -7.83
N HIS A 291 26.52 0.00 -8.13
CA HIS A 291 25.46 -0.01 -9.11
C HIS A 291 25.51 1.23 -9.98
N TRP A 292 25.03 1.05 -11.22
CA TRP A 292 24.71 2.15 -12.13
C TRP A 292 23.21 2.41 -12.09
N LEU A 293 22.83 3.69 -12.02
CA LEU A 293 21.44 4.11 -11.93
C LEU A 293 21.08 5.08 -13.06
N ALA A 294 19.92 4.89 -13.69
CA ALA A 294 19.30 5.90 -14.56
C ALA A 294 17.95 6.31 -13.97
N VAL A 295 17.62 7.59 -14.06
CA VAL A 295 16.43 8.17 -13.43
C VAL A 295 15.44 8.63 -14.48
N GLU A 296 14.25 8.04 -14.46
CA GLU A 296 13.10 8.49 -15.25
C GLU A 296 12.24 9.40 -14.38
N ALA A 297 12.21 10.69 -14.68
CA ALA A 297 11.22 11.60 -14.12
C ALA A 297 9.85 11.33 -14.78
N ARG A 298 8.79 11.27 -13.98
CA ARG A 298 7.41 11.11 -14.46
C ARG A 298 6.58 12.33 -14.04
N PRO A 299 6.54 13.39 -14.87
CA PRO A 299 5.88 14.65 -14.53
C PRO A 299 4.42 14.47 -14.10
N ASP A 300 3.66 13.65 -14.84
CA ASP A 300 2.24 13.40 -14.56
C ASP A 300 1.96 12.74 -13.19
N GLU A 301 2.99 12.09 -12.63
CA GLU A 301 2.89 11.38 -11.34
C GLU A 301 3.66 12.08 -10.22
N GLU A 302 4.42 13.13 -10.54
CA GLU A 302 5.40 13.82 -9.69
C GLU A 302 6.31 12.83 -8.93
N ARG A 303 6.81 11.83 -9.66
CA ARG A 303 7.57 10.71 -9.09
C ARG A 303 8.72 10.29 -9.98
N PHE A 304 9.64 9.51 -9.40
CA PHE A 304 10.83 9.03 -10.06
C PHE A 304 10.81 7.50 -10.21
N GLY A 305 11.16 7.00 -11.39
CA GLY A 305 11.52 5.61 -11.62
C GLY A 305 13.04 5.48 -11.65
N LEU A 306 13.58 4.48 -10.96
CA LEU A 306 15.01 4.18 -10.99
C LEU A 306 15.20 2.93 -11.83
N PHE A 307 16.17 2.95 -12.75
CA PHE A 307 16.69 1.74 -13.39
C PHE A 307 18.04 1.44 -12.76
N LEU A 308 18.36 0.16 -12.58
CA LEU A 308 19.63 -0.28 -12.03
C LEU A 308 20.35 -1.19 -13.04
N GLY A 309 21.67 -1.15 -13.04
CA GLY A 309 22.50 -2.08 -13.80
C GLY A 309 23.86 -2.29 -13.14
N ARG A 310 24.51 -3.41 -13.49
CA ARG A 310 25.88 -3.73 -13.02
C ARG A 310 26.97 -2.89 -13.71
N SER A 311 26.66 -2.40 -14.91
CA SER A 311 27.52 -1.56 -15.74
C SER A 311 26.67 -0.54 -16.48
N ALA A 312 27.30 0.48 -17.07
CA ALA A 312 26.60 1.46 -17.92
C ALA A 312 25.89 0.78 -19.11
N ASP A 313 26.53 -0.20 -19.75
CA ASP A 313 25.93 -0.94 -20.88
C ASP A 313 24.73 -1.80 -20.46
N ASP A 314 24.83 -2.49 -19.32
CA ASP A 314 23.74 -3.29 -18.77
C ASP A 314 22.55 -2.39 -18.40
N LEU A 315 22.81 -1.23 -17.78
CA LEU A 315 21.81 -0.22 -17.50
C LEU A 315 21.13 0.26 -18.80
N ALA A 316 21.90 0.60 -19.83
CA ALA A 316 21.39 1.06 -21.12
C ALA A 316 20.46 0.03 -21.79
N GLN A 317 20.86 -1.26 -21.78
CA GLN A 317 20.05 -2.35 -22.33
C GLN A 317 18.70 -2.49 -21.59
N ARG A 318 18.70 -2.35 -20.25
CA ARG A 318 17.49 -2.44 -19.43
C ARG A 318 16.52 -1.29 -19.69
N VAL A 319 17.04 -0.05 -19.76
CA VAL A 319 16.22 1.11 -20.10
C VAL A 319 15.63 0.94 -21.51
N LYS A 320 16.46 0.56 -22.49
CA LYS A 320 16.01 0.32 -23.87
C LYS A 320 14.89 -0.71 -23.93
N ALA A 321 15.05 -1.84 -23.25
CA ALA A 321 14.04 -2.91 -23.23
C ALA A 321 12.70 -2.44 -22.63
N ASP A 322 12.71 -1.70 -21.51
CA ASP A 322 11.47 -1.17 -20.91
C ASP A 322 10.81 -0.12 -21.80
N PHE A 323 11.60 0.75 -22.43
CA PHE A 323 11.08 1.79 -23.31
C PHE A 323 10.50 1.23 -24.62
N GLN A 324 11.16 0.25 -25.24
CA GLN A 324 10.61 -0.49 -26.38
C GLN A 324 9.28 -1.17 -26.01
N ARG A 325 9.22 -1.84 -24.86
CA ARG A 325 7.99 -2.46 -24.34
C ARG A 325 6.84 -1.45 -24.14
N ARG A 326 7.17 -0.19 -23.84
CA ARG A 326 6.21 0.90 -23.65
C ARG A 326 5.86 1.64 -24.96
N GLY A 327 6.50 1.30 -26.09
CA GLY A 327 6.34 2.03 -27.34
C GLY A 327 6.92 3.44 -27.31
N LEU A 328 7.96 3.67 -26.50
CA LEU A 328 8.68 4.95 -26.41
C LEU A 328 9.89 5.03 -27.36
N LEU A 329 10.28 3.92 -27.97
CA LEU A 329 11.43 3.80 -28.88
C LEU A 329 11.03 3.11 -30.17
#